data_AF-A0A059PCU2-F1
#
_entry.id   AF-A0A059PCU2-F1
#
_cell.length_a   1.000
_cell.length_b   1.000
_cell.length_c   1.000
_cell.angle_alpha   90.00
_cell.angle_beta   90.00
_cell.angle_gamma   90.00
#
_symmetry.space_group_name_H-M   'P 1'
#
loop_
_entity.id
_entity.type
_entity.pdbx_description
1 polymer ?
#
loop_
_entity_poly.entity_id
_entity_poly.type
_entity_poly.pdbx_seq_one_letter_code
_entity_poly.pdbx_strand_id
1 'polypeptide(L)'
;MNIYNKSWLSWYIGGLMEIQRLLSKTPEQLREYCESLGYEDKQNLYKQVVDEAKGKRLRELKQLSKLATAIEKTTDKKLLKPFRGDDNPLNGVVILSFFGKLSRRLLLIMHSSVYDKSLKQLDELDELLPQMYGELRPKLTSSMRNYAERELRFSNFLRDNIDTFKLLEKAEHGSIEERKKAAIALFIRQPELNFQGDVFLLGLISQHIGVFRNHVKRKVDDLIDSLEKGLEKLENVEEDTEEYGEIENELIDERSEVMNELRCLVLSYALFEETHEQRNP
;
A
#
# COMPACT_ATOMS: atom_id res chain seq x y z
N MET A 1 -49.38 3.72 26.13
CA MET A 1 -48.68 4.29 24.96
C MET A 1 -48.51 5.78 25.20
N ASN A 2 -47.34 6.43 25.26
CA ASN A 2 -45.99 6.07 24.87
C ASN A 2 -45.02 7.07 25.58
N ILE A 3 -44.73 6.90 26.88
CA ILE A 3 -43.85 7.80 27.65
C ILE A 3 -42.36 7.48 27.40
N TYR A 4 -42.05 6.24 27.00
CA TYR A 4 -40.69 5.80 26.65
C TYR A 4 -40.15 6.43 25.35
N ASN A 5 -41.02 6.92 24.45
CA ASN A 5 -40.56 7.50 23.18
C ASN A 5 -40.02 8.93 23.31
N LYS A 6 -40.49 9.72 24.30
CA LYS A 6 -40.06 11.13 24.46
C LYS A 6 -38.64 11.26 25.00
N SER A 7 -38.23 10.40 25.93
CA SER A 7 -36.89 10.42 26.50
C SER A 7 -35.82 10.03 25.47
N TRP A 8 -36.11 9.02 24.64
CA TRP A 8 -35.19 8.54 23.61
C TRP A 8 -35.03 9.56 22.48
N LEU A 9 -36.14 10.16 22.02
CA LEU A 9 -36.11 11.24 21.03
C LEU A 9 -35.38 12.50 21.53
N SER A 10 -35.57 12.88 22.80
CA SER A 10 -34.86 14.04 23.39
C SER A 10 -33.35 13.80 23.50
N TRP A 11 -32.93 12.59 23.88
CA TRP A 11 -31.52 12.21 23.93
C TRP A 11 -30.89 12.14 22.54
N TYR A 12 -31.60 11.57 21.57
CA TYR A 12 -31.15 11.43 20.19
C TYR A 12 -31.01 12.80 19.49
N ILE A 13 -32.00 13.68 19.68
CA ILE A 13 -31.98 15.05 19.13
C ILE A 13 -30.88 15.90 19.79
N GLY A 14 -30.66 15.75 21.11
CA GLY A 14 -29.57 16.42 21.82
C GLY A 14 -28.19 16.01 21.32
N GLY A 15 -27.96 14.70 21.14
CA GLY A 15 -26.71 14.17 20.59
C GLY A 15 -26.45 14.60 19.14
N LEU A 16 -27.48 14.64 18.31
CA LEU A 16 -27.39 15.12 16.91
C LEU A 16 -26.95 16.59 16.82
N MET A 17 -27.50 17.47 17.65
CA MET A 17 -27.09 18.88 17.69
C MET A 17 -25.66 19.05 18.20
N GLU A 18 -25.23 18.21 19.14
CA GLU A 18 -23.86 18.21 19.65
C GLU A 18 -22.85 17.76 18.59
N ILE A 19 -23.13 16.69 17.84
CA ILE A 19 -22.28 16.24 16.74
C ILE A 19 -22.14 17.34 15.68
N GLN A 20 -23.24 17.97 15.25
CA GLN A 20 -23.18 19.04 14.25
C GLN A 20 -22.35 20.24 14.72
N ARG A 21 -22.47 20.61 16.00
CA ARG A 21 -21.65 21.67 16.62
C ARG A 21 -20.17 21.30 16.64
N LEU A 22 -19.84 20.02 16.86
CA LEU A 22 -18.45 19.55 16.86
C LEU A 22 -17.87 19.48 15.45
N LEU A 23 -18.67 19.09 14.45
CA LEU A 23 -18.22 19.02 13.05
C LEU A 23 -17.82 20.37 12.44
N SER A 24 -18.22 21.49 13.02
CA SER A 24 -17.81 22.84 12.60
C SER A 24 -16.50 23.32 13.25
N LYS A 25 -15.94 22.58 14.21
CA LYS A 25 -14.70 22.93 14.90
C LYS A 25 -13.46 22.57 14.07
N THR A 26 -12.37 23.28 14.33
CA THR A 26 -11.04 22.96 13.81
C THR A 26 -10.48 21.68 14.47
N PRO A 27 -9.50 20.99 13.85
CA PRO A 27 -8.86 19.81 14.46
C PRO A 27 -8.31 20.08 15.87
N GLU A 28 -7.71 21.24 16.10
CA GLU A 28 -7.15 21.65 17.38
C GLU A 28 -8.24 21.82 18.43
N GLN A 29 -9.32 22.53 18.09
CA GLN A 29 -10.47 22.71 18.99
C GLN A 29 -11.19 21.40 19.30
N LEU A 30 -11.23 20.47 18.33
CA LEU A 30 -11.76 19.12 18.55
C LEU A 30 -10.87 18.34 19.52
N ARG A 31 -9.55 18.45 19.37
CA ARG A 31 -8.59 17.80 20.26
C ARG A 31 -8.73 18.31 21.70
N GLU A 32 -8.70 19.62 21.89
CA GLU A 32 -8.88 20.27 23.20
C GLU A 32 -10.21 19.86 23.86
N TYR A 33 -11.29 19.87 23.08
CA TYR A 33 -12.60 19.41 23.57
C TYR A 33 -12.53 17.94 24.01
N CYS A 34 -12.00 17.03 23.18
CA CYS A 34 -11.91 15.62 23.54
C CYS A 34 -10.95 15.36 24.71
N GLU A 35 -9.89 16.15 24.87
CA GLU A 35 -8.99 16.09 26.02
C GLU A 35 -9.68 16.47 27.33
N SER A 36 -10.61 17.42 27.29
CA SER A 36 -11.39 17.88 28.46
C SER A 36 -12.45 16.88 28.96
N LEU A 37 -12.83 15.89 28.13
CA LEU A 37 -13.86 14.91 28.47
C LEU A 37 -13.34 13.80 29.39
N GLY A 38 -14.22 13.31 30.28
CA GLY A 38 -13.97 12.09 31.06
C GLY A 38 -14.00 10.85 30.17
N TYR A 39 -13.47 9.72 30.68
CA TYR A 39 -13.40 8.47 29.91
C TYR A 39 -14.76 7.98 29.41
N GLU A 40 -15.79 8.07 30.26
CA GLU A 40 -17.16 7.65 29.93
C GLU A 40 -17.77 8.57 28.85
N ASP A 41 -17.56 9.88 28.97
CA ASP A 41 -18.03 10.85 27.98
C ASP A 41 -17.37 10.66 26.61
N LYS A 42 -16.07 10.34 26.57
CA LYS A 42 -15.38 10.00 25.30
C LYS A 42 -15.97 8.76 24.64
N GLN A 43 -16.25 7.71 25.42
CA GLN A 43 -16.90 6.50 24.90
C GLN A 43 -18.32 6.78 24.42
N ASN A 44 -19.10 7.54 25.18
CA ASN A 44 -20.47 7.92 24.82
C ASN A 44 -20.50 8.76 23.55
N LEU A 45 -19.62 9.75 23.44
CA LEU A 45 -19.48 10.56 22.24
C LEU A 45 -19.07 9.70 21.04
N TYR A 46 -18.09 8.81 21.20
CA TYR A 46 -17.69 7.91 20.12
C TYR A 46 -18.84 7.02 19.65
N LYS A 47 -19.62 6.48 20.59
CA LYS A 47 -20.83 5.69 20.30
C LYS A 47 -21.84 6.50 19.48
N GLN A 48 -22.12 7.74 19.88
CA GLN A 48 -23.04 8.62 19.15
C GLN A 48 -22.54 8.88 17.73
N VAL A 49 -21.23 9.11 17.54
CA VAL A 49 -20.64 9.31 16.21
C VAL A 49 -20.77 8.06 15.33
N VAL A 50 -20.55 6.86 15.91
CA VAL A 50 -20.73 5.59 15.20
C VAL A 50 -22.20 5.34 14.85
N ASP A 51 -23.12 5.61 15.78
CA ASP A 51 -24.56 5.45 15.54
C ASP A 51 -25.08 6.44 14.47
N GLU A 52 -24.62 7.69 14.50
CA GLU A 52 -24.95 8.70 13.49
C GLU A 52 -24.38 8.35 12.12
N ALA A 53 -23.24 7.65 12.06
CA ALA A 53 -22.63 7.23 10.81
C ALA A 53 -23.40 6.10 10.09
N LYS A 54 -24.28 5.36 10.79
CA LYS A 54 -25.05 4.27 10.18
C LYS A 54 -25.98 4.79 9.08
N GLY A 55 -25.90 4.18 7.90
CA GLY A 55 -26.74 4.54 6.75
C GLY A 55 -26.38 5.88 6.07
N LYS A 56 -25.30 6.55 6.48
CA LYS A 56 -24.84 7.81 5.87
C LYS A 56 -24.08 7.59 4.57
N ARG A 57 -24.06 8.62 3.72
CA ARG A 57 -23.28 8.60 2.48
C ARG A 57 -21.81 8.92 2.75
N LEU A 58 -20.92 8.51 1.84
CA LEU A 58 -19.46 8.70 1.97
C LEU A 58 -19.04 10.13 2.34
N ARG A 59 -19.71 11.16 1.80
CA ARG A 59 -19.40 12.57 2.11
C ARG A 59 -19.62 12.90 3.59
N GLU A 60 -20.70 12.41 4.18
CA GLU A 60 -21.06 12.61 5.58
C GLU A 60 -20.15 11.75 6.48
N LEU A 61 -19.90 10.50 6.07
CA LEU A 61 -18.96 9.61 6.77
C LEU A 61 -17.55 10.21 6.87
N LYS A 62 -17.07 10.91 5.82
CA LYS A 62 -15.79 11.63 5.87
C LYS A 62 -15.75 12.74 6.91
N GLN A 63 -16.88 13.39 7.19
CA GLN A 63 -16.95 14.43 8.23
C GLN A 63 -16.96 13.79 9.62
N LEU A 64 -17.80 12.77 9.82
CA LEU A 64 -17.88 12.02 11.08
C LEU A 64 -16.56 11.31 11.43
N SER A 65 -15.85 10.80 10.42
CA SER A 65 -14.55 10.17 10.58
C SER A 65 -13.50 11.14 11.16
N LYS A 66 -13.54 12.44 10.84
CA LYS A 66 -12.62 13.42 11.44
C LYS A 66 -12.83 13.57 12.94
N LEU A 67 -14.10 13.63 13.36
CA LEU A 67 -14.46 13.70 14.77
C LEU A 67 -14.08 12.40 15.49
N ALA A 68 -14.37 11.25 14.88
CA ALA A 68 -13.97 9.94 15.42
C ALA A 68 -12.45 9.84 15.61
N THR A 69 -11.65 10.28 14.65
CA THR A 69 -10.18 10.30 14.76
C THR A 69 -9.70 11.20 15.89
N ALA A 70 -10.33 12.37 16.13
CA ALA A 70 -9.96 13.23 17.25
C ALA A 70 -10.22 12.55 18.60
N ILE A 71 -11.32 11.80 18.71
CA ILE A 71 -11.65 11.01 19.90
C ILE A 71 -10.66 9.85 20.06
N GLU A 72 -10.38 9.09 18.98
CA GLU A 72 -9.43 7.97 18.99
C GLU A 72 -8.03 8.40 19.46
N LYS A 73 -7.55 9.58 19.02
CA LYS A 73 -6.23 10.11 19.39
C LYS A 73 -6.09 10.50 20.87
N THR A 74 -7.21 10.78 21.54
CA THR A 74 -7.23 11.30 22.92
C THR A 74 -7.82 10.32 23.92
N THR A 75 -8.14 9.10 23.47
CA THR A 75 -8.79 8.05 24.25
C THR A 75 -7.91 6.80 24.30
N ASP A 76 -7.83 6.15 25.46
CA ASP A 76 -7.16 4.85 25.55
C ASP A 76 -7.79 3.85 24.58
N LYS A 77 -6.96 3.25 23.73
CA LYS A 77 -7.34 2.23 22.74
C LYS A 77 -8.16 1.07 23.34
N LYS A 78 -8.00 0.77 24.63
CA LYS A 78 -8.78 -0.25 25.37
C LYS A 78 -10.25 0.15 25.53
N LEU A 79 -10.53 1.44 25.73
CA LEU A 79 -11.89 1.96 25.92
C LEU A 79 -12.70 1.90 24.62
N LEU A 80 -12.04 1.94 23.46
CA LEU A 80 -12.70 1.89 22.15
C LEU A 80 -12.78 0.49 21.55
N LYS A 81 -12.33 -0.55 22.26
CA LYS A 81 -12.41 -1.96 21.81
C LYS A 81 -13.82 -2.37 21.33
N PRO A 82 -14.93 -1.98 22.00
CA PRO A 82 -16.27 -2.39 21.58
C PRO A 82 -16.68 -1.92 20.17
N PHE A 83 -16.02 -0.89 19.63
CA PHE A 83 -16.38 -0.28 18.34
C PHE A 83 -15.48 -0.71 17.18
N ARG A 84 -14.64 -1.74 17.36
CA ARG A 84 -13.68 -2.19 16.36
C ARG A 84 -14.24 -3.20 15.35
N GLY A 85 -15.46 -3.69 15.54
CA GLY A 85 -16.07 -4.67 14.64
C GLY A 85 -16.33 -4.13 13.24
N ASP A 86 -16.53 -5.05 12.30
CA ASP A 86 -16.77 -4.78 10.88
C ASP A 86 -18.02 -3.92 10.62
N ASP A 87 -18.96 -3.93 11.56
CA ASP A 87 -20.19 -3.13 11.52
C ASP A 87 -19.94 -1.62 11.73
N ASN A 88 -18.72 -1.19 12.05
CA ASN A 88 -18.41 0.22 12.20
C ASN A 88 -18.29 0.91 10.82
N PRO A 89 -19.26 1.75 10.42
CA PRO A 89 -19.28 2.37 9.09
C PRO A 89 -18.10 3.33 8.84
N LEU A 90 -17.38 3.74 9.90
CA LEU A 90 -16.22 4.61 9.79
C LEU A 90 -14.96 3.85 9.36
N ASN A 91 -14.90 2.52 9.57
CA ASN A 91 -13.75 1.70 9.15
C ASN A 91 -13.52 1.82 7.64
N GLY A 92 -14.60 1.77 6.84
CA GLY A 92 -14.51 1.94 5.38
C GLY A 92 -13.88 3.27 4.95
N VAL A 93 -14.12 4.36 5.69
CA VAL A 93 -13.49 5.66 5.39
C VAL A 93 -11.99 5.64 5.65
N VAL A 94 -11.57 5.01 6.76
CA VAL A 94 -10.15 4.89 7.12
C VAL A 94 -9.42 4.03 6.09
N ILE A 95 -10.03 2.91 5.68
CA ILE A 95 -9.53 2.03 4.62
C ILE A 95 -9.34 2.81 3.31
N LEU A 96 -10.37 3.52 2.85
CA LEU A 96 -10.31 4.32 1.62
C LEU A 96 -9.26 5.44 1.71
N SER A 97 -9.10 6.06 2.88
CA SER A 97 -8.09 7.10 3.11
C SER A 97 -6.66 6.54 3.01
N PHE A 98 -6.43 5.36 3.58
CA PHE A 98 -5.16 4.65 3.48
C PHE A 98 -4.82 4.31 2.03
N PHE A 99 -5.72 3.62 1.32
CA PHE A 99 -5.47 3.25 -0.07
C PHE A 99 -5.33 4.48 -0.97
N GLY A 100 -6.10 5.54 -0.75
CA GLY A 100 -5.94 6.79 -1.50
C GLY A 100 -4.56 7.44 -1.32
N LYS A 101 -3.96 7.34 -0.13
CA LYS A 101 -2.59 7.83 0.12
C LYS A 101 -1.53 6.91 -0.48
N LEU A 102 -1.75 5.60 -0.42
CA LEU A 102 -0.87 4.61 -1.03
C LEU A 102 -0.83 4.79 -2.56
N SER A 103 -2.01 4.92 -3.19
CA SER A 103 -2.09 5.22 -4.63
C SER A 103 -1.44 6.54 -4.98
N ARG A 104 -1.57 7.57 -4.13
CA ARG A 104 -0.87 8.85 -4.34
C ARG A 104 0.65 8.69 -4.25
N ARG A 105 1.16 7.89 -3.31
CA ARG A 105 2.59 7.57 -3.20
C ARG A 105 3.08 6.88 -4.47
N LEU A 106 2.37 5.86 -4.94
CA LEU A 106 2.69 5.17 -6.19
C LEU A 106 2.72 6.13 -7.39
N LEU A 107 1.72 7.00 -7.52
CA LEU A 107 1.68 8.02 -8.57
C LEU A 107 2.92 8.94 -8.53
N LEU A 108 3.30 9.40 -7.33
CA LEU A 108 4.47 10.27 -7.15
C LEU A 108 5.78 9.57 -7.49
N ILE A 109 5.92 8.28 -7.18
CA ILE A 109 7.10 7.48 -7.53
C ILE A 109 7.19 7.30 -9.06
N MET A 110 6.09 6.88 -9.69
CA MET A 110 6.03 6.57 -11.12
C MET A 110 6.11 7.80 -12.03
N HIS A 111 5.77 8.99 -11.52
CA HIS A 111 5.83 10.25 -12.27
C HIS A 111 6.79 11.26 -11.64
N SER A 112 7.85 10.76 -10.97
CA SER A 112 8.77 11.59 -10.18
C SER A 112 9.65 12.55 -10.99
N SER A 113 9.50 12.61 -12.32
CA SER A 113 10.14 13.61 -13.19
C SER A 113 9.74 15.06 -12.91
N VAL A 114 8.90 15.31 -11.88
CA VAL A 114 8.31 16.61 -11.56
C VAL A 114 8.74 17.13 -10.18
N TYR A 115 9.89 17.81 -10.11
CA TYR A 115 10.32 18.80 -9.09
C TYR A 115 10.40 18.44 -7.58
N ASP A 116 11.23 19.17 -6.83
CA ASP A 116 11.45 19.08 -5.37
C ASP A 116 10.18 19.01 -4.50
N LYS A 117 9.07 19.62 -4.95
CA LYS A 117 7.78 19.58 -4.24
C LYS A 117 7.17 18.17 -4.18
N SER A 118 7.48 17.31 -5.15
CA SER A 118 7.02 15.92 -5.17
C SER A 118 7.81 15.05 -4.20
N LEU A 119 9.09 15.36 -3.98
CA LEU A 119 9.93 14.66 -2.99
C LEU A 119 9.48 14.94 -1.56
N LYS A 120 9.19 16.20 -1.22
CA LYS A 120 8.68 16.53 0.12
C LYS A 120 7.35 15.83 0.42
N GLN A 121 6.43 15.78 -0.54
CA GLN A 121 5.17 15.04 -0.37
C GLN A 121 5.39 13.53 -0.24
N LEU A 122 6.42 13.00 -0.91
CA LEU A 122 6.78 11.60 -0.84
C LEU A 122 7.35 11.25 0.55
N ASP A 123 8.23 12.10 1.09
CA ASP A 123 8.77 11.95 2.46
C ASP A 123 7.65 12.01 3.51
N GLU A 124 6.70 12.95 3.36
CA GLU A 124 5.51 13.02 4.22
C GLU A 124 4.65 11.73 4.16
N LEU A 125 4.57 11.09 2.99
CA LEU A 125 3.85 9.82 2.83
C LEU A 125 4.64 8.63 3.40
N ASP A 126 5.97 8.65 3.30
CA ASP A 126 6.85 7.62 3.85
C ASP A 126 6.73 7.55 5.38
N GLU A 127 6.58 8.68 6.06
CA GLU A 127 6.33 8.71 7.50
C GLU A 127 4.90 8.28 7.87
N LEU A 128 3.92 8.65 7.04
CA LEU A 128 2.49 8.57 7.37
C LEU A 128 1.88 7.19 7.09
N LEU A 129 2.28 6.53 6.00
CA LEU A 129 1.69 5.25 5.59
C LEU A 129 1.94 4.12 6.60
N PRO A 130 3.16 3.94 7.16
CA PRO A 130 3.38 2.91 8.19
C PRO A 130 2.52 3.13 9.44
N GLN A 131 2.37 4.38 9.88
CA GLN A 131 1.54 4.72 11.03
C GLN A 131 0.07 4.41 10.76
N MET A 132 -0.44 4.83 9.60
CA MET A 132 -1.81 4.53 9.20
C MET A 132 -2.07 3.03 9.07
N TYR A 133 -1.11 2.29 8.52
CA TYR A 133 -1.21 0.84 8.41
C TYR A 133 -1.26 0.18 9.79
N GLY A 134 -0.40 0.59 10.74
CA GLY A 134 -0.42 0.06 12.11
C GLY A 134 -1.74 0.30 12.85
N GLU A 135 -2.42 1.41 12.58
CA GLU A 135 -3.75 1.70 13.13
C GLU A 135 -4.87 0.94 12.42
N LEU A 136 -4.72 0.73 11.10
CA LEU A 136 -5.71 0.09 10.26
C LEU A 136 -5.67 -1.44 10.39
N ARG A 137 -4.49 -2.05 10.51
CA ARG A 137 -4.26 -3.51 10.50
C ARG A 137 -5.19 -4.33 11.39
N PRO A 138 -5.51 -3.91 12.65
CA PRO A 138 -6.44 -4.65 13.52
C PRO A 138 -7.91 -4.55 13.10
N LYS A 139 -8.25 -3.66 12.16
CA LYS A 139 -9.61 -3.40 11.65
C LYS A 139 -9.83 -4.04 10.27
N LEU A 140 -8.82 -4.71 9.72
CA LEU A 140 -8.89 -5.38 8.42
C LEU A 140 -9.19 -6.86 8.59
N THR A 141 -10.03 -7.38 7.69
CA THR A 141 -10.14 -8.83 7.45
C THR A 141 -8.80 -9.38 6.96
N SER A 142 -8.58 -10.70 7.03
CA SER A 142 -7.34 -11.32 6.57
C SER A 142 -7.03 -10.97 5.12
N SER A 143 -8.00 -11.13 4.21
CA SER A 143 -7.84 -10.77 2.78
C SER A 143 -7.48 -9.30 2.57
N MET A 144 -8.14 -8.37 3.27
CA MET A 144 -7.80 -6.93 3.17
C MET A 144 -6.41 -6.62 3.72
N ARG A 145 -5.98 -7.34 4.76
CA ARG A 145 -4.65 -7.22 5.33
C ARG A 145 -3.60 -7.68 4.32
N ASN A 146 -3.78 -8.85 3.73
CA ASN A 146 -2.86 -9.40 2.72
C ASN A 146 -2.71 -8.43 1.55
N TYR A 147 -3.83 -7.93 1.02
CA TYR A 147 -3.80 -6.93 -0.04
C TYR A 147 -3.05 -5.65 0.38
N ALA A 148 -3.34 -5.10 1.56
CA ALA A 148 -2.67 -3.88 2.05
C ALA A 148 -1.16 -4.08 2.29
N GLU A 149 -0.75 -5.22 2.85
CA GLU A 149 0.68 -5.54 3.08
C GLU A 149 1.42 -5.69 1.75
N ARG A 150 0.82 -6.39 0.78
CA ARG A 150 1.41 -6.57 -0.54
C ARG A 150 1.59 -5.24 -1.27
N GLU A 151 0.56 -4.41 -1.33
CA GLU A 151 0.64 -3.10 -2.00
C GLU A 151 1.64 -2.17 -1.30
N LEU A 152 1.76 -2.24 0.03
CA LEU A 152 2.80 -1.52 0.77
C LEU A 152 4.20 -2.02 0.45
N ARG A 153 4.42 -3.34 0.44
CA ARG A 153 5.71 -3.94 0.07
C ARG A 153 6.12 -3.54 -1.35
N PHE A 154 5.19 -3.61 -2.31
CA PHE A 154 5.44 -3.15 -3.67
C PHE A 154 5.76 -1.66 -3.72
N SER A 155 4.99 -0.81 -3.03
CA SER A 155 5.25 0.63 -2.97
C SER A 155 6.60 0.96 -2.33
N ASN A 156 7.01 0.23 -1.29
CA ASN A 156 8.33 0.37 -0.67
C ASN A 156 9.45 -0.05 -1.61
N PHE A 157 9.30 -1.19 -2.27
CA PHE A 157 10.26 -1.64 -3.28
C PHE A 157 10.48 -0.57 -4.37
N LEU A 158 9.40 0.03 -4.89
CA LEU A 158 9.50 1.11 -5.87
C LEU A 158 10.21 2.35 -5.30
N ARG A 159 9.92 2.69 -4.04
CA ARG A 159 10.53 3.84 -3.35
C ARG A 159 12.02 3.64 -3.12
N ASP A 160 12.43 2.48 -2.63
CA ASP A 160 13.82 2.16 -2.28
C ASP A 160 14.70 2.10 -3.53
N ASN A 161 14.10 1.78 -4.68
CA ASN A 161 14.78 1.70 -5.97
C ASN A 161 14.51 2.92 -6.86
N ILE A 162 13.95 4.01 -6.32
CA ILE A 162 13.51 5.18 -7.11
C ILE A 162 14.65 5.81 -7.92
N ASP A 163 15.87 5.84 -7.38
CA ASP A 163 17.02 6.41 -8.10
C ASP A 163 17.45 5.51 -9.26
N THR A 164 17.36 4.18 -9.10
CA THR A 164 17.59 3.24 -10.20
C THR A 164 16.52 3.40 -11.28
N PHE A 165 15.25 3.58 -10.91
CA PHE A 165 14.19 3.85 -11.88
C PHE A 165 14.35 5.20 -12.57
N LYS A 166 14.79 6.24 -11.87
CA LYS A 166 15.16 7.53 -12.49
C LYS A 166 16.36 7.39 -13.42
N LEU A 167 17.33 6.54 -13.09
CA LEU A 167 18.45 6.23 -13.99
C LEU A 167 17.97 5.49 -15.23
N LEU A 168 17.04 4.52 -15.09
CA LEU A 168 16.41 3.82 -16.21
C LEU A 168 15.59 4.77 -17.10
N GLU A 169 14.83 5.69 -16.50
CA GLU A 169 14.06 6.75 -17.18
C GLU A 169 15.00 7.72 -17.90
N LYS A 170 16.07 8.21 -17.25
CA LYS A 170 17.10 9.03 -17.91
C LYS A 170 17.81 8.26 -19.02
N ALA A 171 18.01 6.96 -18.85
CA ALA A 171 18.53 6.06 -19.86
C ALA A 171 17.53 5.79 -20.99
N GLU A 172 16.28 6.30 -20.96
CA GLU A 172 15.49 6.48 -22.18
C GLU A 172 16.27 7.31 -23.22
N HIS A 173 17.17 8.18 -22.77
CA HIS A 173 18.12 8.93 -23.59
C HIS A 173 19.51 8.25 -23.72
N GLY A 174 19.73 7.10 -23.07
CA GLY A 174 20.94 6.27 -23.14
C GLY A 174 20.77 5.05 -24.06
N SER A 175 21.80 4.20 -24.16
CA SER A 175 21.76 3.04 -25.07
C SER A 175 20.77 1.98 -24.58
N ILE A 176 20.22 1.20 -25.51
CA ILE A 176 19.31 0.10 -25.17
C ILE A 176 20.03 -0.95 -24.30
N GLU A 177 21.34 -1.18 -24.50
CA GLU A 177 22.17 -2.06 -23.65
C GLU A 177 22.23 -1.61 -22.18
N GLU A 178 22.40 -0.32 -21.91
CA GLU A 178 22.53 0.20 -20.54
C GLU A 178 21.22 0.03 -19.75
N ARG A 179 20.08 0.30 -20.40
CA ARG A 179 18.75 0.05 -19.83
C ARG A 179 18.56 -1.41 -19.45
N LYS A 180 18.95 -2.34 -20.33
CA LYS A 180 18.87 -3.78 -20.08
C LYS A 180 19.72 -4.21 -18.88
N LYS A 181 20.99 -3.78 -18.85
CA LYS A 181 21.93 -4.12 -17.76
C LYS A 181 21.42 -3.63 -16.42
N ALA A 182 20.91 -2.40 -16.36
CA ALA A 182 20.37 -1.82 -15.13
C ALA A 182 19.10 -2.55 -14.63
N ALA A 183 18.16 -2.88 -15.51
CA ALA A 183 16.94 -3.61 -15.13
C ALA A 183 17.24 -5.03 -14.63
N ILE A 184 18.11 -5.77 -15.34
CA ILE A 184 18.51 -7.12 -14.93
C ILE A 184 19.32 -7.08 -13.63
N ALA A 185 20.24 -6.12 -13.47
CA ALA A 185 21.00 -5.95 -12.23
C ALA A 185 20.08 -5.66 -11.04
N LEU A 186 19.03 -4.86 -11.25
CA LEU A 186 18.04 -4.58 -10.21
C LEU A 186 17.29 -5.85 -9.79
N PHE A 187 16.80 -6.64 -10.76
CA PHE A 187 16.11 -7.90 -10.51
C PHE A 187 16.99 -8.89 -9.72
N ILE A 188 18.25 -9.04 -10.13
CA ILE A 188 19.21 -9.96 -9.48
C ILE A 188 19.57 -9.50 -8.06
N ARG A 189 19.65 -8.18 -7.83
CA ARG A 189 20.11 -7.60 -6.56
C ARG A 189 19.01 -7.42 -5.52
N GLN A 190 17.75 -7.70 -5.86
CA GLN A 190 16.66 -7.61 -4.89
C GLN A 190 16.97 -8.48 -3.66
N PRO A 191 17.13 -7.89 -2.46
CA PRO A 191 17.46 -8.63 -1.24
C PRO A 191 16.24 -9.30 -0.61
N GLU A 192 15.04 -8.81 -0.92
CA GLU A 192 13.76 -9.28 -0.39
C GLU A 192 12.90 -9.85 -1.52
N LEU A 193 12.12 -10.89 -1.19
CA LEU A 193 11.17 -11.50 -2.11
C LEU A 193 9.97 -10.56 -2.32
N ASN A 194 9.75 -10.14 -3.57
CA ASN A 194 8.63 -9.27 -3.92
C ASN A 194 8.11 -9.63 -5.31
N PHE A 195 7.21 -10.61 -5.37
CA PHE A 195 6.69 -11.12 -6.64
C PHE A 195 6.03 -10.05 -7.52
N GLN A 196 5.37 -9.05 -6.92
CA GLN A 196 4.79 -7.93 -7.68
C GLN A 196 5.89 -7.01 -8.25
N GLY A 197 6.96 -6.79 -7.48
CA GLY A 197 8.18 -6.14 -7.95
C GLY A 197 8.88 -6.93 -9.05
N ASP A 198 8.94 -8.26 -8.92
CA ASP A 198 9.51 -9.17 -9.90
C ASP A 198 8.73 -9.12 -11.22
N VAL A 199 7.40 -9.23 -11.19
CA VAL A 199 6.54 -9.07 -12.39
C VAL A 199 6.79 -7.72 -13.06
N PHE A 200 6.86 -6.63 -12.28
CA PHE A 200 7.15 -5.31 -12.83
C PHE A 200 8.52 -5.24 -13.51
N LEU A 201 9.58 -5.71 -12.87
CA LEU A 201 10.93 -5.71 -13.44
C LEU A 201 11.05 -6.65 -14.64
N LEU A 202 10.50 -7.85 -14.55
CA LEU A 202 10.49 -8.82 -15.64
C LEU A 202 9.69 -8.30 -16.83
N GLY A 203 8.60 -7.56 -16.61
CA GLY A 203 7.87 -6.84 -17.65
C GLY A 203 8.74 -5.81 -18.37
N LEU A 204 9.48 -4.97 -17.63
CA LEU A 204 10.46 -4.05 -18.21
C LEU A 204 11.54 -4.79 -19.01
N ILE A 205 12.06 -5.88 -18.45
CA ILE A 205 13.06 -6.72 -19.10
C ILE A 205 12.47 -7.33 -20.39
N SER A 206 11.28 -7.94 -20.36
CA SER A 206 10.58 -8.56 -21.49
C SER A 206 10.30 -7.57 -22.63
N GLN A 207 9.81 -6.37 -22.30
CA GLN A 207 9.55 -5.31 -23.28
C GLN A 207 10.84 -4.86 -23.99
N HIS A 208 11.97 -4.88 -23.30
CA HIS A 208 13.28 -4.51 -23.87
C HIS A 208 14.11 -5.71 -24.36
N ILE A 209 13.58 -6.94 -24.25
CA ILE A 209 14.26 -8.20 -24.52
C ILE A 209 14.31 -8.58 -26.01
N GLY A 210 13.67 -7.83 -26.92
CA GLY A 210 13.58 -8.16 -28.36
C GLY A 210 14.91 -8.40 -29.10
N VAL A 211 16.06 -8.23 -28.45
CA VAL A 211 17.42 -8.44 -28.97
C VAL A 211 18.11 -9.70 -28.39
N PHE A 212 17.57 -10.34 -27.35
CA PHE A 212 18.10 -11.58 -26.77
C PHE A 212 17.39 -12.82 -27.35
N ARG A 213 18.06 -13.98 -27.30
CA ARG A 213 17.55 -15.25 -27.86
C ARG A 213 16.10 -15.52 -27.42
N ASN A 214 15.25 -15.91 -28.37
CA ASN A 214 13.83 -16.24 -28.16
C ASN A 214 13.57 -17.18 -26.97
N HIS A 215 14.51 -18.06 -26.63
CA HIS A 215 14.44 -18.97 -25.49
C HIS A 215 14.41 -18.26 -24.14
N VAL A 216 15.26 -17.25 -23.94
CA VAL A 216 15.32 -16.49 -22.67
C VAL A 216 14.08 -15.60 -22.53
N LYS A 217 13.63 -15.02 -23.65
CA LYS A 217 12.37 -14.29 -23.68
C LYS A 217 11.20 -15.15 -23.23
N ARG A 218 11.04 -16.34 -23.82
CA ARG A 218 9.98 -17.26 -23.46
C ARG A 218 10.02 -17.62 -21.97
N LYS A 219 11.20 -17.92 -21.41
CA LYS A 219 11.33 -18.20 -19.97
C LYS A 219 10.93 -17.02 -19.08
N VAL A 220 11.27 -15.79 -19.46
CA VAL A 220 10.87 -14.58 -18.74
C VAL A 220 9.35 -14.39 -18.82
N ASP A 221 8.77 -14.56 -20.01
CA ASP A 221 7.32 -14.45 -20.21
C ASP A 221 6.56 -15.55 -19.44
N ASP A 222 7.05 -16.80 -19.48
CA ASP A 222 6.48 -17.93 -18.72
C ASP A 222 6.52 -17.66 -17.21
N LEU A 223 7.61 -17.08 -16.68
CA LEU A 223 7.70 -16.71 -15.27
C LEU A 223 6.76 -15.55 -14.92
N ILE A 224 6.60 -14.55 -15.79
CA ILE A 224 5.61 -13.49 -15.57
C ILE A 224 4.23 -14.12 -15.41
N ASP A 225 3.83 -15.01 -16.32
CA ASP A 225 2.55 -15.71 -16.27
C ASP A 225 2.38 -16.54 -14.98
N SER A 226 3.43 -17.26 -14.55
CA SER A 226 3.39 -18.03 -13.30
C SER A 226 3.29 -17.14 -12.07
N LEU A 227 4.08 -16.07 -11.99
CA LEU A 227 4.05 -15.12 -10.88
C LEU A 227 2.69 -14.42 -10.78
N GLU A 228 2.09 -14.01 -11.91
CA GLU A 228 0.76 -13.41 -11.93
C GLU A 228 -0.31 -14.38 -11.41
N LYS A 229 -0.30 -15.64 -11.87
CA LYS A 229 -1.22 -16.68 -11.37
C LYS A 229 -0.99 -16.99 -9.89
N GLY A 230 0.27 -17.07 -9.47
CA GLY A 230 0.64 -17.29 -8.07
C GLY A 230 0.13 -16.16 -7.18
N LEU A 231 0.35 -14.91 -7.58
CA LEU A 231 -0.16 -13.72 -6.90
C LEU A 231 -1.68 -13.73 -6.77
N GLU A 232 -2.41 -14.10 -7.82
CA GLU A 232 -3.87 -14.23 -7.78
C GLU A 232 -4.32 -15.30 -6.76
N LYS A 233 -3.62 -16.43 -6.68
CA LYS A 233 -3.89 -17.45 -5.65
C LYS A 233 -3.62 -16.92 -4.24
N LEU A 234 -2.47 -16.27 -4.03
CA LEU A 234 -2.06 -15.74 -2.72
C LEU A 234 -3.01 -14.64 -2.19
N GLU A 235 -3.76 -13.93 -3.05
CA GLU A 235 -4.81 -12.99 -2.61
C GLU A 235 -5.95 -13.66 -1.83
N ASN A 236 -6.18 -14.94 -2.11
CA ASN A 236 -7.31 -15.70 -1.62
C ASN A 236 -6.96 -16.64 -0.46
N VAL A 237 -5.68 -16.69 -0.08
CA VAL A 237 -5.15 -17.61 0.94
C VAL A 237 -4.55 -16.79 2.10
N GLU A 238 -4.74 -17.24 3.35
CA GLU A 238 -4.16 -16.57 4.53
C GLU A 238 -2.66 -16.87 4.65
N GLU A 239 -1.84 -15.84 4.96
CA GLU A 239 -0.35 -15.94 4.95
C GLU A 239 0.24 -16.98 5.91
N ASP A 240 -0.48 -17.38 6.95
CA ASP A 240 -0.06 -18.33 7.97
C ASP A 240 -0.51 -19.77 7.70
N THR A 241 -1.01 -20.06 6.50
CA THR A 241 -1.45 -21.39 6.09
C THR A 241 -0.35 -22.17 5.37
N GLU A 242 -0.42 -23.50 5.47
CA GLU A 242 0.47 -24.41 4.73
C GLU A 242 0.34 -24.20 3.21
N GLU A 243 -0.89 -24.00 2.72
CA GLU A 243 -1.18 -23.70 1.31
C GLU A 243 -0.45 -22.43 0.83
N TYR A 244 -0.40 -21.37 1.64
CA TYR A 244 0.36 -20.16 1.29
C TYR A 244 1.84 -20.47 1.15
N GLY A 245 2.41 -21.22 2.10
CA GLY A 245 3.82 -21.61 2.08
C GLY A 245 4.17 -22.49 0.88
N GLU A 246 3.29 -23.40 0.48
CA GLU A 246 3.49 -24.22 -0.72
C GLU A 246 3.53 -23.38 -2.00
N ILE A 247 2.55 -22.47 -2.17
CA ILE A 247 2.51 -21.55 -3.32
C ILE A 247 3.75 -20.64 -3.33
N GLU A 248 4.12 -20.06 -2.19
CA GLU A 248 5.29 -19.19 -2.08
C GLU A 248 6.60 -19.93 -2.46
N ASN A 249 6.78 -21.17 -1.98
CA ASN A 249 7.97 -21.97 -2.30
C ASN A 249 8.06 -22.32 -3.79
N GLU A 250 6.94 -22.68 -4.44
CA GLU A 250 6.90 -22.95 -5.88
C GLU A 250 7.35 -21.71 -6.68
N LEU A 251 6.84 -20.52 -6.33
CA LEU A 251 7.21 -19.27 -6.97
C LEU A 251 8.68 -18.88 -6.71
N ILE A 252 9.22 -19.17 -5.52
CA ILE A 252 10.64 -18.96 -5.19
C ILE A 252 11.55 -19.82 -6.09
N ASP A 253 11.18 -21.08 -6.29
CA ASP A 253 11.95 -22.02 -7.12
C ASP A 253 11.97 -21.56 -8.58
N GLU A 254 10.82 -21.24 -9.15
CA GLU A 254 10.71 -20.73 -10.53
C GLU A 254 11.48 -19.41 -10.71
N ARG A 255 11.34 -18.49 -9.76
CA ARG A 255 12.10 -17.23 -9.74
C ARG A 255 13.60 -17.48 -9.74
N SER A 256 14.07 -18.46 -8.95
CA SER A 256 15.48 -18.80 -8.82
C SER A 256 16.07 -19.33 -10.13
N GLU A 257 15.31 -20.14 -10.88
CA GLU A 257 15.74 -20.63 -12.19
C GLU A 257 15.95 -19.51 -13.20
N VAL A 258 14.97 -18.60 -13.34
CA VAL A 258 15.09 -17.46 -14.27
C VAL A 258 16.17 -16.49 -13.83
N MET A 259 16.33 -16.28 -12.53
CA MET A 259 17.42 -15.45 -12.01
C MET A 259 18.80 -16.01 -12.41
N ASN A 260 18.99 -17.33 -12.36
CA ASN A 260 20.24 -17.96 -12.79
C ASN A 260 20.47 -17.82 -14.31
N GLU A 261 19.43 -17.98 -15.12
CA GLU A 261 19.51 -17.77 -16.58
C GLU A 261 19.86 -16.32 -16.94
N LEU A 262 19.24 -15.35 -16.28
CA LEU A 262 19.55 -13.93 -16.46
C LEU A 262 20.96 -13.57 -15.97
N ARG A 263 21.46 -14.20 -14.90
CA ARG A 263 22.86 -14.05 -14.45
C ARG A 263 23.84 -14.56 -15.52
N CYS A 264 23.59 -15.75 -16.08
CA CYS A 264 24.39 -16.30 -17.17
C CYS A 264 24.40 -15.38 -18.40
N LEU A 265 23.24 -14.80 -18.72
CA LEU A 265 23.10 -13.79 -19.76
C LEU A 265 24.03 -12.60 -19.49
N VAL A 266 23.89 -11.93 -18.33
CA VAL A 266 24.71 -10.75 -17.99
C VAL A 266 26.21 -11.04 -18.04
N LEU A 267 26.64 -12.20 -17.52
CA LEU A 267 28.03 -12.63 -17.58
C LEU A 267 28.50 -12.82 -19.03
N SER A 268 27.68 -13.41 -19.89
CA SER A 268 28.01 -13.56 -21.31
C SER A 268 28.17 -12.19 -22.00
N TYR A 269 27.33 -11.20 -21.69
CA TYR A 269 27.46 -9.85 -22.26
C TYR A 269 28.71 -9.11 -21.77
N ALA A 270 29.06 -9.24 -20.48
CA ALA A 270 30.29 -8.66 -19.93
C ALA A 270 31.55 -9.22 -20.60
N LEU A 271 31.57 -10.54 -20.89
CA LEU A 271 32.67 -11.20 -21.59
C LEU A 271 32.76 -10.83 -23.08
N PHE A 272 31.64 -10.50 -23.73
CA PHE A 272 31.63 -10.04 -25.13
C PHE A 272 32.09 -8.58 -25.30
N GLU A 273 31.92 -7.72 -24.30
CA GLU A 273 32.43 -6.33 -24.36
C GLU A 273 33.97 -6.26 -24.22
N GLU A 274 34.58 -7.07 -23.34
CA GLU A 274 36.05 -7.12 -23.21
C GLU A 274 36.76 -7.59 -24.50
N THR A 275 36.10 -8.45 -25.29
CA THR A 275 36.68 -8.95 -26.55
C THR A 275 36.54 -7.99 -27.73
N HIS A 276 35.65 -6.99 -27.65
CA HIS A 276 35.52 -5.94 -28.66
C HIS A 276 36.45 -4.74 -28.39
N GLU A 277 36.72 -4.38 -27.14
CA GLU A 277 37.73 -3.37 -26.79
C GLU A 277 39.16 -3.84 -27.13
N GLN A 278 39.44 -5.15 -27.04
CA GLN A 278 40.74 -5.70 -27.44
C GLN A 278 40.93 -5.90 -28.95
N ARG A 279 39.90 -5.64 -29.78
CA ARG A 279 39.93 -5.84 -31.24
C ARG A 279 39.97 -4.55 -32.07
N ASN A 280 39.94 -3.37 -31.43
CA ASN A 280 40.22 -2.09 -32.07
C ASN A 280 41.43 -1.41 -31.39
N PRO A 281 42.67 -1.71 -31.81
CA PRO A 281 43.81 -0.83 -31.59
C PRO A 281 43.76 0.43 -32.47
#